data_AF-A0A539DZX8-F1
#
_entry.id   AF-A0A539DZX8-F1
#
_cell.length_a   1.000
_cell.length_b   1.000
_cell.length_c   1.000
_cell.angle_alpha   90.00
_cell.angle_beta   90.00
_cell.angle_gamma   90.00
#
_symmetry.space_group_name_H-M   'P 1'
#
loop_
_entity.id
_entity.type
_entity.pdbx_description
1 polymer ?
#
loop_
_entity_poly.entity_id
_entity_poly.type
_entity_poly.pdbx_seq_one_letter_code
_entity_poly.pdbx_strand_id
1 'polypeptide(L)'
;MDDCNETLRELELFLDSELSEEAHLAIRAHLERCPNCVEAFEFHAELKIVVAKKCHSDEMPDHLLARIENCFGEAFDGDASGGEEPAS
;
A
#
# COMPACT_ATOMS: atom_id res chain seq x y z
N MET A 1 23.95 -14.69 11.90
CA MET A 1 23.28 -13.91 12.97
C MET A 1 23.12 -12.45 12.54
N ASP A 2 24.03 -11.91 11.72
CA ASP A 2 23.86 -10.59 11.08
C ASP A 2 22.66 -10.47 10.11
N ASP A 3 22.33 -11.53 9.35
CA ASP A 3 21.25 -11.47 8.35
C ASP A 3 19.86 -11.19 8.93
N CYS A 4 19.59 -11.56 10.19
CA CYS A 4 18.27 -11.38 10.80
C CYS A 4 17.96 -9.90 11.08
N ASN A 5 18.95 -9.12 11.52
CA ASN A 5 18.76 -7.70 11.83
C ASN A 5 18.56 -6.88 10.55
N GLU A 6 19.30 -7.22 9.50
CA GLU A 6 19.12 -6.63 8.18
C GLU A 6 17.74 -6.98 7.61
N THR A 7 17.34 -8.25 7.65
CA THR A 7 16.00 -8.70 7.23
C THR A 7 14.89 -7.98 7.99
N LEU A 8 15.05 -7.77 9.31
CA LEU A 8 14.07 -7.05 10.12
C LEU A 8 13.96 -5.56 9.75
N ARG A 9 15.07 -4.91 9.40
CA ARG A 9 15.06 -3.51 8.95
C ARG A 9 14.43 -3.34 7.58
N GLU A 10 14.65 -4.27 6.67
CA GLU A 10 14.07 -4.22 5.33
C GLU A 10 12.66 -4.81 5.24
N LEU A 11 12.16 -5.41 6.33
CA LEU A 11 10.85 -6.06 6.39
C LEU A 11 9.68 -5.11 6.09
N GLU A 12 9.78 -3.86 6.53
CA GLU A 12 8.73 -2.85 6.28
C GLU A 12 8.66 -2.49 4.79
N LEU A 13 9.81 -2.29 4.15
CA LEU A 13 9.93 -2.03 2.71
C LEU A 13 9.46 -3.23 1.88
N PHE A 14 9.76 -4.45 2.36
CA PHE A 14 9.29 -5.69 1.78
C PHE A 14 7.75 -5.77 1.79
N LEU A 15 7.11 -5.40 2.91
CA LEU A 15 5.65 -5.36 3.05
C LEU A 15 4.98 -4.28 2.21
N ASP A 16 5.70 -3.23 1.83
CA ASP A 16 5.21 -2.17 0.94
C ASP A 16 5.53 -2.41 -0.54
N SER A 17 6.25 -3.50 -0.86
CA SER A 17 6.78 -3.77 -2.21
C SER A 17 7.68 -2.66 -2.76
N GLU A 18 8.35 -1.92 -1.88
CA GLU A 18 9.29 -0.85 -2.22
C GLU A 18 10.74 -1.35 -2.36
N LEU A 19 10.96 -2.66 -2.20
CA LEU A 19 12.26 -3.29 -2.41
C LEU A 19 12.50 -3.66 -3.87
N SER A 20 13.77 -3.68 -4.25
CA SER A 20 14.21 -4.29 -5.51
C SER A 20 13.92 -5.80 -5.53
N GLU A 21 13.70 -6.37 -6.72
CA GLU A 21 13.41 -7.81 -6.87
C GLU A 21 14.49 -8.70 -6.25
N GLU A 22 15.75 -8.28 -6.34
CA GLU A 22 16.90 -8.97 -5.72
C GLU A 22 16.81 -9.02 -4.19
N ALA A 23 16.49 -7.90 -3.53
CA ALA A 23 16.32 -7.84 -2.09
C ALA A 23 15.07 -8.62 -1.64
N HIS A 24 13.98 -8.55 -2.42
CA HIS A 24 12.77 -9.30 -2.17
C HIS A 24 13.01 -10.83 -2.17
N LEU A 25 13.83 -11.34 -3.10
CA LEU A 25 14.23 -12.75 -3.13
C LEU A 25 15.13 -13.13 -1.95
N ALA A 26 16.06 -12.25 -1.56
CA ALA A 26 16.96 -12.48 -0.43
C ALA A 26 16.20 -12.60 0.91
N ILE A 27 15.26 -11.68 1.15
CA ILE A 27 14.38 -11.72 2.34
C ILE A 27 13.53 -12.97 2.34
N ARG A 28 12.93 -13.34 1.21
CA ARG A 28 12.12 -14.56 1.10
C ARG A 28 12.92 -15.82 1.45
N ALA A 29 14.12 -15.94 0.90
CA ALA A 29 15.02 -17.06 1.20
C ALA A 29 15.46 -17.06 2.69
N HIS A 30 15.57 -15.88 3.31
CA HIS A 30 15.84 -15.78 4.75
C HIS A 30 14.66 -16.27 5.59
N LEU A 31 13.45 -15.82 5.27
CA LEU A 31 12.21 -16.23 5.95
C LEU A 31 12.01 -17.74 5.90
N GLU A 32 12.31 -18.40 4.76
CA GLU A 32 12.22 -19.86 4.63
C GLU A 32 13.18 -20.63 5.57
N ARG A 33 14.28 -20.02 5.98
CA ARG A 33 15.31 -20.66 6.84
C ARG A 33 15.25 -20.21 8.30
N CYS A 34 14.53 -19.12 8.61
CA CYS A 34 14.56 -18.48 9.92
C CYS A 34 13.15 -18.27 10.49
N PRO A 35 12.68 -19.13 11.41
CA PRO A 35 11.34 -19.02 11.98
C PRO A 35 11.13 -17.73 12.78
N ASN A 36 12.16 -17.21 13.46
CA ASN A 36 12.06 -15.94 14.20
C ASN A 36 11.73 -14.75 13.29
N CYS A 37 12.27 -14.72 12.08
CA CYS A 37 11.98 -13.66 11.11
C CYS A 37 10.59 -13.84 10.49
N VAL A 38 10.11 -15.09 10.35
CA VAL A 38 8.72 -15.37 9.94
C VAL A 38 7.74 -14.85 10.97
N GLU A 39 7.96 -15.13 12.26
CA GLU A 39 7.08 -14.61 13.32
C GLU A 39 7.04 -13.08 13.32
N ALA A 40 8.19 -12.42 13.12
CA ALA A 40 8.23 -10.96 12.98
C ALA A 40 7.47 -10.46 11.75
N PHE A 41 7.59 -11.15 10.61
CA PHE A 41 6.84 -10.83 9.39
C PHE A 41 5.33 -10.94 9.60
N GLU A 42 4.86 -12.04 10.19
CA GLU A 42 3.45 -12.28 10.45
C GLU A 42 2.87 -11.19 11.37
N PHE A 43 3.60 -10.80 12.41
CA PHE A 43 3.21 -9.70 13.29
C PHE A 43 3.08 -8.37 12.54
N HIS A 44 4.07 -8.00 11.72
CA HIS A 44 4.02 -6.74 10.97
C HIS A 44 2.91 -6.73 9.92
N ALA A 45 2.66 -7.87 9.25
CA ALA A 45 1.56 -8.01 8.30
C ALA A 45 0.19 -7.84 8.98
N GLU A 46 -0.02 -8.49 10.13
CA GLU A 46 -1.25 -8.32 10.92
C GLU A 46 -1.41 -6.87 11.40
N LEU A 47 -0.34 -6.26 11.89
CA LEU A 47 -0.34 -4.87 12.34
C LEU A 47 -0.71 -3.91 11.20
N LYS A 48 -0.17 -4.11 9.99
CA LYS A 48 -0.52 -3.32 8.79
C LYS A 48 -2.01 -3.44 8.46
N ILE A 49 -2.59 -4.64 8.55
CA ILE A 49 -4.03 -4.85 8.34
C ILE A 49 -4.87 -4.11 9.39
N VAL A 50 -4.48 -4.19 10.67
CA VAL A 50 -5.21 -3.50 11.76
C VAL A 50 -5.14 -1.99 11.59
N VAL A 51 -3.97 -1.45 11.26
CA VAL A 51 -3.78 -0.02 11.00
C VAL A 51 -4.60 0.41 9.79
N ALA A 52 -4.53 -0.32 8.67
CA ALA A 52 -5.30 -0.03 7.47
C ALA A 52 -6.81 -0.07 7.75
N LYS A 53 -7.29 -1.08 8.49
CA LYS A 53 -8.69 -1.19 8.89
C LYS A 53 -9.14 -0.01 9.74
N LYS A 54 -8.29 0.47 10.65
CA LYS A 54 -8.60 1.61 11.52
C LYS A 54 -8.61 2.93 10.73
N CYS A 55 -7.67 3.12 9.81
CA CYS A 55 -7.68 4.26 8.89
C CYS A 55 -8.89 4.24 7.94
N HIS A 56 -9.38 3.07 7.51
CA HIS A 56 -10.58 2.95 6.68
C HIS A 56 -11.90 3.08 7.46
N SER A 57 -11.89 2.82 8.78
CA SER A 57 -13.09 2.89 9.63
C SER A 57 -13.37 4.30 10.14
N ASP A 58 -12.37 5.19 10.11
CA ASP A 58 -12.56 6.61 10.33
C ASP A 58 -13.11 7.21 9.03
N GLU A 59 -14.31 7.80 9.09
CA GLU A 59 -14.90 8.49 7.94
C GLU A 59 -13.92 9.57 7.48
N MET A 60 -13.48 9.49 6.22
CA MET A 60 -12.58 10.48 5.66
C MET A 60 -13.28 11.84 5.71
N PRO A 61 -12.73 12.84 6.42
CA PRO A 61 -13.46 14.06 6.69
C PRO A 61 -13.68 14.84 5.39
N ASP A 62 -14.94 15.21 5.10
CA ASP A 62 -15.36 15.80 3.82
C ASP A 62 -14.53 17.02 3.39
N HIS A 63 -14.08 17.83 4.35
CA HIS A 63 -13.26 19.01 4.08
C HIS A 63 -11.88 18.66 3.49
N LEU A 64 -11.34 17.48 3.81
CA LEU A 64 -10.06 17.01 3.27
C LEU A 64 -10.27 16.45 1.87
N LEU A 65 -11.35 15.70 1.66
CA LEU A 65 -11.75 15.20 0.34
C LEU A 65 -11.95 16.36 -0.65
N ALA A 66 -12.73 17.37 -0.27
CA ALA A 66 -12.97 18.55 -1.10
C ALA A 66 -11.68 19.31 -1.46
N ARG A 67 -10.70 19.34 -0.54
CA ARG A 67 -9.39 19.95 -0.80
C ARG A 67 -8.52 19.10 -1.73
N ILE A 68 -8.58 17.78 -1.61
CA ILE A 68 -7.91 16.84 -2.52
C ILE A 68 -8.51 16.99 -3.92
N GLU A 69 -9.84 16.95 -4.05
CA GLU A 69 -10.54 17.18 -5.31
C GLU A 69 -10.18 18.54 -5.93
N ASN A 70 -10.13 19.62 -5.15
CA ASN A 70 -9.69 20.92 -5.67
C ASN A 70 -8.20 20.94 -6.07
N CYS A 71 -7.36 20.08 -5.49
CA CYS A 71 -5.93 20.01 -5.81
C CYS A 71 -5.66 19.15 -7.04
N PHE A 72 -6.48 18.12 -7.30
CA PHE A 72 -6.37 17.20 -8.44
C PHE A 72 -7.35 17.50 -9.59
N GLY A 73 -8.35 18.37 -9.36
CA GLY A 73 -9.49 18.66 -10.23
C GLY A 73 -9.22 19.57 -11.43
N GLU A 74 -7.99 20.04 -11.65
CA GLU A 74 -7.62 20.75 -12.89
C GLU A 74 -7.02 19.80 -13.96
N ALA A 75 -7.04 18.47 -13.76
CA ALA A 75 -6.45 17.51 -14.70
C ALA A 75 -7.37 16.37 -15.18
N PHE A 76 -8.64 16.34 -14.79
CA PHE A 76 -9.63 15.39 -15.32
C PHE A 76 -10.83 16.16 -15.91
N ASP A 77 -10.57 16.92 -16.98
CA ASP A 77 -11.62 17.27 -17.94
C ASP A 77 -12.04 15.96 -18.63
N GLY A 78 -12.98 15.27 -17.99
CA GLY A 78 -13.77 14.24 -18.63
C GLY A 78 -14.60 14.89 -19.71
N ASP A 79 -14.14 14.76 -20.96
CA ASP A 79 -14.93 15.01 -22.17
C ASP A 79 -16.14 14.06 -22.17
N ALA A 80 -17.20 14.48 -21.48
CA ALA A 80 -18.53 13.92 -21.61
C ALA A 80 -19.19 14.57 -22.83
N SER A 81 -18.77 14.18 -24.02
CA SER A 81 -19.54 14.42 -25.25
C SER A 81 -20.76 13.47 -25.25
N GLY A 82 -21.80 13.88 -24.53
CA GLY A 82 -23.16 13.40 -24.74
C GLY A 82 -23.66 13.87 -26.10
N GLY A 83 -23.62 12.98 -27.09
CA GLY A 83 -24.35 13.12 -28.35
C GLY A 83 -25.69 12.42 -28.25
N GLU A 84 -26.73 13.19 -27.94
CA GLU A 84 -28.13 12.80 -28.12
C GLU A 84 -28.43 12.60 -29.61
N GLU A 85 -28.82 11.38 -30.00
CA GLU A 85 -29.38 11.09 -31.32
C GLU A 85 -30.91 11.15 -31.26
N PRO A 86 -31.59 12.14 -31.88
CA PRO A 86 -33.02 12.04 -32.12
C PRO A 86 -33.27 11.23 -33.40
N ALA A 87 -33.80 10.02 -33.23
CA ALA A 87 -34.37 9.24 -34.32
C ALA A 87 -35.67 9.89 -34.83
N SER A 88 -35.71 10.19 -36.13
CA SER A 88 -36.94 10.37 -36.93
C SER A 88 -36.66 9.99 -38.38
#